data_AF-A0A327SI14-F1
#
_entry.id   AF-A0A327SI14-F1
#
_cell.length_a   1.000
_cell.length_b   1.000
_cell.length_c   1.000
_cell.angle_alpha   90.00
_cell.angle_beta   90.00
_cell.angle_gamma   90.00
#
_symmetry.space_group_name_H-M   'P 1'
#
loop_
_entity.id
_entity.type
_entity.pdbx_description
1 polymer ?
#
loop_
_entity_poly.entity_id
_entity_poly.type
_entity_poly.pdbx_seq_one_letter_code
_entity_poly.pdbx_strand_id
1 'polypeptide(L)'
;MMNPTADPKNEQEKSPVAEPGKFHLGICMAGAVSAGAYTAGVMDYLIEALEAYEKVRGQPGIPKHQIEIPVMGGASAGGMTAMLTAAALQHEMHPIEHPGPDILAEHKDHILYHSWVDLTDKDMFDRMLKNDDIDGTVVSALNCLFIDEIAERVLKPKDPESISWKPLPSFFPRKLKLFTTLSNLGGFTYNVNFNENGGQRPYYMKVHQDYACFELTSEEQTVNHSPGWMPLNFRTGTNAQVAVDAALATGAFPIGFRARKVTRSKDVVNNNPLFDEKMLRAIQINTDPYQSLNVDGGMINNEPFDKVREVLSTVCGQQEPALYNDYNTFNSTVVMIAPFPSTKPVDIKLFDKLMHVAGLTLSAMVSQMRSKATQVVDAMNESCAGQFLIDPSRELRKTDGTKVDLQGERAIACGALGGFSGFLNKEFRVHDYFLGRHNCKIFLRDYFTIPDHARNENPIFKAGYQGIDTAQYRSKFDGNWQIIPIVGEVDYTFPQLAFSSGSNWPVQNWEAVSKYSGVLKRRVQALILNLVKYKAVQKFFLWIGTRILLRGMIAKAMLSTIKDELNRWQLLK
;
A
#
# COMPACT_ATOMS: atom_id res chain seq x y z
N MET A 1 -48.28 -2.59 40.56
CA MET A 1 -47.97 -1.67 39.45
C MET A 1 -47.00 -0.65 40.01
N MET A 2 -45.75 -0.50 39.61
CA MET A 2 -45.10 -0.67 38.31
C MET A 2 -43.67 -1.23 38.50
N ASN A 3 -43.19 -1.98 37.51
CA ASN A 3 -41.79 -2.40 37.36
C ASN A 3 -40.89 -1.18 37.13
N PRO A 4 -39.67 -1.12 37.70
CA PRO A 4 -38.61 -0.30 37.15
C PRO A 4 -38.01 -1.01 35.93
N THR A 5 -38.12 -0.35 34.79
CA THR A 5 -37.53 -0.71 33.50
C THR A 5 -36.00 -0.79 33.59
N ALA A 6 -35.45 -1.89 33.08
CA ALA A 6 -34.02 -2.07 32.88
C ALA A 6 -33.48 -1.03 31.86
N ASP A 7 -32.35 -0.43 32.19
CA ASP A 7 -31.61 0.53 31.39
C ASP A 7 -30.80 -0.22 30.30
N PRO A 8 -31.03 0.01 28.99
CA PRO A 8 -30.42 -0.79 27.91
C PRO A 8 -29.04 -0.26 27.47
N LYS A 9 -28.22 0.27 28.39
CA LYS A 9 -26.89 0.82 28.07
C LYS A 9 -25.81 0.30 29.00
N ASN A 10 -25.49 -0.99 28.90
CA ASN A 10 -24.18 -1.49 29.35
C ASN A 10 -23.84 -2.90 28.84
N GLU A 11 -24.07 -3.17 27.55
CA GLU A 11 -23.27 -4.20 26.88
C GLU A 11 -21.98 -3.54 26.39
N GLN A 12 -21.06 -3.28 27.32
CA GLN A 12 -19.65 -3.29 26.97
C GLN A 12 -19.37 -4.70 26.46
N GLU A 13 -19.19 -4.85 25.15
CA GLU A 13 -18.54 -6.03 24.57
C GLU A 13 -17.28 -6.27 25.40
N LYS A 14 -17.31 -7.30 26.25
CA LYS A 14 -16.11 -7.78 26.93
C LYS A 14 -15.08 -8.02 25.84
N SER A 15 -13.94 -7.33 25.91
CA SER A 15 -12.79 -7.60 25.06
C SER A 15 -12.55 -9.11 25.03
N PRO A 16 -12.44 -9.74 23.85
CA PRO A 16 -12.27 -11.17 23.77
C PRO A 16 -10.99 -11.55 24.52
N VAL A 17 -11.13 -12.42 25.52
CA VAL A 17 -10.00 -13.13 26.12
C VAL A 17 -9.33 -13.90 24.98
N ALA A 18 -8.00 -13.77 24.86
CA ALA A 18 -7.22 -14.43 23.81
C ALA A 18 -7.66 -15.90 23.64
N GLU A 19 -8.21 -16.25 22.47
CA GLU A 19 -8.63 -17.62 22.18
C GLU A 19 -7.39 -18.52 22.13
N PRO A 20 -7.34 -19.62 22.93
CA PRO A 20 -6.21 -20.53 22.90
C PRO A 20 -5.96 -21.07 21.48
N GLY A 21 -4.77 -20.79 20.94
CA GLY A 21 -4.33 -21.32 19.65
C GLY A 21 -4.60 -20.44 18.42
N LYS A 22 -5.06 -19.19 18.57
CA LYS A 22 -5.22 -18.24 17.45
C LYS A 22 -4.21 -17.09 17.54
N PHE A 23 -3.50 -16.83 16.45
CA PHE A 23 -2.55 -15.74 16.29
C PHE A 23 -3.08 -14.70 15.29
N HIS A 24 -3.06 -13.42 15.65
CA HIS A 24 -3.62 -12.34 14.83
C HIS A 24 -2.53 -11.54 14.12
N LEU A 25 -2.66 -11.37 12.81
CA LEU A 25 -1.71 -10.65 11.97
C LEU A 25 -2.35 -9.40 11.37
N GLY A 26 -1.85 -8.23 11.73
CA GLY A 26 -2.17 -6.99 11.02
C GLY A 26 -1.22 -6.79 9.84
N ILE A 27 -1.75 -6.40 8.67
CA ILE A 27 -0.92 -6.08 7.50
C ILE A 27 -0.94 -4.58 7.26
N CYS A 28 0.23 -3.95 7.36
CA CYS A 28 0.45 -2.56 6.99
C CYS A 28 1.20 -2.50 5.65
N MET A 29 0.68 -1.78 4.67
CA MET A 29 1.32 -1.61 3.36
C MET A 29 1.68 -0.14 3.12
N ALA A 30 2.97 0.14 2.99
CA ALA A 30 3.47 1.49 2.76
C ALA A 30 3.23 1.97 1.33
N GLY A 31 3.24 3.29 1.14
CA GLY A 31 3.15 3.90 -0.18
C GLY A 31 4.44 3.80 -0.99
N ALA A 32 4.31 3.41 -2.27
CA ALA A 32 5.48 3.17 -3.13
C ALA A 32 5.26 3.37 -4.64
N VAL A 33 4.24 4.15 -5.05
CA VAL A 33 3.95 4.45 -6.47
C VAL A 33 3.95 3.18 -7.35
N SER A 34 4.86 3.02 -8.33
CA SER A 34 4.86 1.86 -9.22
C SER A 34 5.48 0.61 -8.60
N ALA A 35 6.19 0.73 -7.46
CA ALA A 35 6.65 -0.41 -6.67
C ALA A 35 5.50 -1.10 -5.91
N GLY A 36 4.24 -0.69 -6.12
CA GLY A 36 3.08 -1.53 -5.81
C GLY A 36 3.17 -2.92 -6.45
N ALA A 37 3.90 -3.09 -7.56
CA ALA A 37 4.23 -4.41 -8.12
C ALA A 37 4.97 -5.32 -7.12
N TYR A 38 5.91 -4.79 -6.34
CA TYR A 38 6.58 -5.54 -5.28
C TYR A 38 5.60 -5.95 -4.18
N THR A 39 4.81 -5.00 -3.67
CA THR A 39 3.79 -5.27 -2.63
C THR A 39 2.77 -6.31 -3.10
N ALA A 40 2.35 -6.25 -4.36
CA ALA A 40 1.47 -7.23 -4.98
C ALA A 40 2.09 -8.63 -4.99
N GLY A 41 3.38 -8.75 -5.31
CA GLY A 41 4.10 -10.02 -5.24
C GLY A 41 4.21 -10.57 -3.81
N VAL A 42 4.47 -9.71 -2.82
CA VAL A 42 4.47 -10.12 -1.41
C VAL A 42 3.11 -10.65 -1.00
N MET A 43 2.03 -9.93 -1.33
CA MET A 43 0.66 -10.33 -0.99
C MET A 43 0.23 -11.61 -1.70
N ASP A 44 0.59 -11.78 -2.96
CA ASP A 44 0.30 -12.99 -3.73
C ASP A 44 0.90 -14.24 -3.04
N TYR A 45 2.20 -14.22 -2.73
CA TYR A 45 2.81 -15.36 -2.05
C TYR A 45 2.33 -15.55 -0.60
N LEU A 46 2.06 -14.47 0.14
CA LEU A 46 1.52 -14.57 1.50
C LEU A 46 0.18 -15.29 1.51
N ILE A 47 -0.72 -14.96 0.56
CA ILE A 47 -2.03 -15.61 0.43
C ILE A 47 -1.83 -17.08 0.05
N GLU A 48 -0.96 -17.39 -0.91
CA GLU A 48 -0.63 -18.76 -1.31
C GLU A 48 -0.11 -19.60 -0.14
N ALA A 49 0.83 -19.09 0.65
CA ALA A 49 1.39 -19.78 1.80
C ALA A 49 0.35 -20.04 2.89
N LEU A 50 -0.54 -19.07 3.16
CA LEU A 50 -1.64 -19.21 4.11
C LEU A 50 -2.68 -20.23 3.64
N GLU A 51 -3.06 -20.20 2.35
CA GLU A 51 -3.97 -21.20 1.78
C GLU A 51 -3.37 -22.61 1.81
N ALA A 52 -2.07 -22.75 1.52
CA ALA A 52 -1.36 -24.01 1.60
C ALA A 52 -1.34 -24.56 3.03
N TYR A 53 -0.99 -23.72 4.02
CA TYR A 53 -0.97 -24.11 5.43
C TYR A 53 -2.36 -24.50 5.93
N GLU A 54 -3.39 -23.68 5.67
CA GLU A 54 -4.74 -23.91 6.18
C GLU A 54 -5.35 -25.21 5.65
N LYS A 55 -5.04 -25.62 4.41
CA LYS A 55 -5.50 -26.89 3.82
C LYS A 55 -5.06 -28.12 4.61
N VAL A 56 -3.91 -28.06 5.29
CA VAL A 56 -3.29 -29.21 5.99
C VAL A 56 -3.09 -28.99 7.49
N ARG A 57 -3.50 -27.83 8.01
CA ARG A 57 -3.32 -27.45 9.41
C ARG A 57 -3.83 -28.53 10.37
N GLY A 58 -2.97 -28.92 11.30
CA GLY A 58 -3.27 -29.93 12.33
C GLY A 58 -3.29 -31.39 11.89
N GLN A 59 -2.95 -31.70 10.63
CA GLN A 59 -2.57 -33.06 10.24
C GLN A 59 -1.30 -33.52 11.00
N PRO A 60 -1.02 -34.84 11.10
CA PRO A 60 0.16 -35.32 11.81
C PRO A 60 1.46 -34.67 11.31
N GLY A 61 2.24 -34.11 12.23
CA GLY A 61 3.49 -33.40 11.92
C GLY A 61 3.33 -31.96 11.44
N ILE A 62 2.10 -31.46 11.24
CA ILE A 62 1.81 -30.07 10.85
C ILE A 62 1.36 -29.24 12.07
N PRO A 63 1.86 -28.01 12.26
CA PRO A 63 1.43 -27.17 13.37
C PRO A 63 -0.09 -26.89 13.35
N LYS A 64 -0.64 -26.63 14.53
CA LYS A 64 -2.11 -26.54 14.76
C LYS A 64 -2.64 -25.12 14.94
N HIS A 65 -1.77 -24.16 15.26
CA HIS A 65 -2.20 -22.79 15.58
C HIS A 65 -2.81 -22.11 14.35
N GLN A 66 -3.87 -21.36 14.59
CA GLN A 66 -4.59 -20.62 13.56
C GLN A 66 -3.94 -19.27 13.32
N ILE A 67 -3.94 -18.83 12.06
CA ILE A 67 -3.56 -17.49 11.67
C ILE A 67 -4.83 -16.76 11.25
N GLU A 68 -5.07 -15.59 11.80
CA GLU A 68 -6.18 -14.72 11.42
C GLU A 68 -5.63 -13.34 11.05
N ILE A 69 -6.08 -12.79 9.92
CA ILE A 69 -5.74 -11.44 9.48
C ILE A 69 -6.99 -10.56 9.62
N PRO A 70 -7.19 -9.90 10.78
CA PRO A 70 -8.39 -9.11 11.01
C PRO A 70 -8.34 -7.72 10.38
N VAL A 71 -7.15 -7.23 10.01
CA VAL A 71 -6.97 -5.89 9.45
C VAL A 71 -5.88 -5.82 8.39
N MET A 72 -6.18 -5.12 7.29
CA MET A 72 -5.19 -4.64 6.33
C MET A 72 -5.36 -3.14 6.10
N GLY A 73 -4.27 -2.38 6.13
CA GLY A 73 -4.29 -0.93 5.95
C GLY A 73 -3.11 -0.44 5.12
N GLY A 74 -3.27 0.65 4.38
CA GLY A 74 -2.16 1.21 3.62
C GLY A 74 -2.35 2.60 3.07
N ALA A 75 -1.28 3.12 2.49
CA ALA A 75 -1.23 4.44 1.84
C ALA A 75 -0.75 4.29 0.40
N SER A 76 -1.17 5.18 -0.51
CA SER A 76 -0.72 5.17 -1.91
C SER A 76 -0.85 3.78 -2.53
N ALA A 77 0.20 3.28 -3.19
CA ALA A 77 0.27 1.93 -3.73
C ALA A 77 -0.10 0.83 -2.72
N GLY A 78 0.26 0.98 -1.45
CA GLY A 78 -0.11 0.02 -0.40
C GLY A 78 -1.60 0.02 -0.09
N GLY A 79 -2.23 1.20 -0.03
CA GLY A 79 -3.68 1.33 0.16
C GLY A 79 -4.48 0.83 -1.04
N MET A 80 -3.99 1.08 -2.26
CA MET A 80 -4.52 0.49 -3.49
C MET A 80 -4.41 -1.04 -3.44
N THR A 81 -3.28 -1.58 -3.01
CA THR A 81 -3.05 -3.04 -2.90
C THR A 81 -3.95 -3.68 -1.85
N ALA A 82 -4.28 -2.99 -0.75
CA ALA A 82 -5.28 -3.45 0.22
C ALA A 82 -6.66 -3.65 -0.42
N MET A 83 -7.12 -2.69 -1.22
CA MET A 83 -8.42 -2.77 -1.90
C MET A 83 -8.42 -3.81 -3.03
N LEU A 84 -7.32 -3.91 -3.78
CA LEU A 84 -7.15 -4.96 -4.80
C LEU A 84 -7.10 -6.35 -4.18
N THR A 85 -6.45 -6.50 -3.03
CA THR A 85 -6.45 -7.75 -2.26
C THR A 85 -7.87 -8.11 -1.84
N ALA A 86 -8.66 -7.15 -1.36
CA ALA A 86 -10.05 -7.39 -0.98
C ALA A 86 -10.93 -7.90 -2.15
N ALA A 87 -10.68 -7.42 -3.37
CA ALA A 87 -11.31 -7.95 -4.58
C ALA A 87 -10.79 -9.35 -4.92
N ALA A 88 -9.47 -9.52 -4.92
CA ALA A 88 -8.78 -10.80 -5.16
C ALA A 88 -9.25 -11.93 -4.23
N LEU A 89 -9.52 -11.66 -2.96
CA LEU A 89 -9.95 -12.68 -1.99
C LEU A 89 -11.34 -13.27 -2.28
N GLN A 90 -12.19 -12.56 -3.04
CA GLN A 90 -13.51 -13.04 -3.46
C GLN A 90 -13.47 -13.77 -4.80
N HIS A 91 -12.32 -13.74 -5.50
CA HIS A 91 -12.12 -14.38 -6.79
C HIS A 91 -11.24 -15.62 -6.65
N GLU A 92 -11.52 -16.64 -7.44
CA GLU A 92 -10.58 -17.71 -7.66
C GLU A 92 -9.44 -17.20 -8.55
N MET A 93 -8.23 -17.21 -8.04
CA MET A 93 -7.02 -16.83 -8.77
C MET A 93 -5.98 -17.94 -8.60
N HIS A 94 -5.22 -18.21 -9.66
CA HIS A 94 -4.12 -19.14 -9.61
C HIS A 94 -2.81 -18.39 -9.33
N PRO A 95 -2.01 -18.79 -8.32
CA PRO A 95 -0.75 -18.11 -8.04
C PRO A 95 0.21 -18.13 -9.24
N ILE A 96 0.95 -17.04 -9.44
CA ILE A 96 1.96 -16.95 -10.49
C ILE A 96 3.31 -17.38 -9.89
N GLU A 97 3.50 -18.69 -9.74
CA GLU A 97 4.68 -19.27 -9.09
C GLU A 97 5.98 -18.94 -9.81
N HIS A 98 5.94 -18.99 -11.15
CA HIS A 98 7.10 -18.81 -12.01
C HIS A 98 6.77 -17.90 -13.19
N PRO A 99 7.76 -17.15 -13.72
CA PRO A 99 7.60 -16.46 -14.99
C PRO A 99 7.34 -17.45 -16.12
N GLY A 100 6.38 -17.14 -16.98
CA GLY A 100 6.18 -17.86 -18.23
C GLY A 100 7.32 -17.63 -19.24
N PRO A 101 7.33 -18.36 -20.38
CA PRO A 101 8.35 -18.19 -21.41
C PRO A 101 8.35 -16.79 -22.03
N ASP A 102 7.18 -16.15 -22.13
CA ASP A 102 7.06 -14.71 -22.40
C ASP A 102 6.79 -13.98 -21.08
N ILE A 103 7.83 -13.39 -20.50
CA ILE A 103 7.73 -12.62 -19.26
C ILE A 103 6.88 -11.34 -19.41
N LEU A 104 6.52 -10.96 -20.63
CA LEU A 104 5.67 -9.82 -20.94
C LEU A 104 4.24 -10.22 -21.28
N ALA A 105 3.89 -11.50 -21.19
CA ALA A 105 2.51 -11.98 -21.31
C ALA A 105 1.62 -11.34 -20.23
N GLU A 106 0.34 -11.15 -20.55
CA GLU A 106 -0.65 -10.64 -19.59
C GLU A 106 -1.24 -11.77 -18.76
N HIS A 107 -1.47 -11.53 -17.48
CA HIS A 107 -2.09 -12.46 -16.54
C HIS A 107 -3.46 -11.92 -16.11
N LYS A 108 -4.42 -11.95 -17.04
CA LYS A 108 -5.75 -11.31 -16.88
C LYS A 108 -6.62 -11.93 -15.79
N ASP A 109 -6.36 -13.19 -15.46
CA ASP A 109 -7.01 -13.98 -14.41
C ASP A 109 -6.46 -13.66 -13.01
N HIS A 110 -5.38 -12.88 -12.90
CA HIS A 110 -4.75 -12.55 -11.63
C HIS A 110 -4.84 -11.06 -11.31
N ILE A 111 -5.79 -10.66 -10.46
CA ILE A 111 -6.12 -9.25 -10.18
C ILE A 111 -4.89 -8.43 -9.75
N LEU A 112 -4.08 -8.94 -8.82
CA LEU A 112 -2.90 -8.21 -8.32
C LEU A 112 -1.87 -7.98 -9.42
N TYR A 113 -1.48 -9.02 -10.17
CA TYR A 113 -0.53 -8.92 -11.28
C TYR A 113 -1.08 -8.06 -12.42
N HIS A 114 -2.33 -8.27 -12.83
CA HIS A 114 -2.93 -7.51 -13.92
C HIS A 114 -3.02 -6.01 -13.59
N SER A 115 -3.29 -5.68 -12.33
CA SER A 115 -3.43 -4.29 -11.88
C SER A 115 -2.10 -3.59 -11.65
N TRP A 116 -1.03 -4.30 -11.32
CA TRP A 116 0.27 -3.68 -10.99
C TRP A 116 1.38 -3.90 -12.00
N VAL A 117 1.37 -5.02 -12.72
CA VAL A 117 2.43 -5.41 -13.65
C VAL A 117 1.99 -5.18 -15.10
N ASP A 118 0.82 -5.70 -15.48
CA ASP A 118 0.29 -5.50 -16.84
C ASP A 118 -0.15 -4.05 -17.06
N LEU A 119 -0.79 -3.45 -16.04
CA LEU A 119 -1.43 -2.15 -16.14
C LEU A 119 -2.39 -2.14 -17.34
N THR A 120 -2.16 -1.29 -18.32
CA THR A 120 -3.04 -1.17 -19.50
C THR A 120 -2.30 -1.25 -20.83
N ASP A 121 -0.97 -1.26 -20.80
CA ASP A 121 -0.08 -1.31 -21.96
C ASP A 121 1.34 -1.74 -21.51
N LYS A 122 2.12 -2.28 -22.44
CA LYS A 122 3.55 -2.53 -22.22
C LYS A 122 4.33 -1.23 -22.11
N ASP A 123 4.00 -0.22 -22.94
CA ASP A 123 4.63 1.11 -22.95
C ASP A 123 3.74 2.13 -22.22
N MET A 124 3.80 2.09 -20.89
CA MET A 124 2.97 2.96 -20.05
C MET A 124 3.40 4.42 -20.11
N PHE A 125 4.69 4.71 -20.29
CA PHE A 125 5.18 6.08 -20.29
C PHE A 125 4.72 6.86 -21.53
N ASP A 126 4.63 6.23 -22.71
CA ASP A 126 3.99 6.87 -23.87
C ASP A 126 2.55 7.27 -23.56
N ARG A 127 1.77 6.34 -22.99
CA ARG A 127 0.37 6.57 -22.61
C ARG A 127 0.22 7.73 -21.62
N MET A 128 1.09 7.78 -20.61
CA MET A 128 1.09 8.85 -19.60
C MET A 128 1.47 10.24 -20.14
N LEU A 129 2.09 10.30 -21.33
CA LEU A 129 2.47 11.54 -22.01
C LEU A 129 1.50 11.96 -23.12
N LYS A 130 0.44 11.18 -23.39
CA LYS A 130 -0.63 11.58 -24.32
C LYS A 130 -1.42 12.78 -23.77
N ASN A 131 -2.14 13.46 -24.65
CA ASN A 131 -2.89 14.69 -24.35
C ASN A 131 -4.42 14.51 -24.42
N ASP A 132 -4.90 13.28 -24.58
CA ASP A 132 -6.33 12.95 -24.70
C ASP A 132 -7.11 13.15 -23.38
N ASP A 133 -6.42 13.38 -22.26
CA ASP A 133 -6.99 13.83 -20.98
C ASP A 133 -7.17 15.35 -20.87
N ILE A 134 -6.61 16.16 -21.78
CA ILE A 134 -6.70 17.62 -21.74
C ILE A 134 -7.78 18.13 -22.71
N ASP A 135 -8.98 18.33 -22.19
CA ASP A 135 -10.08 19.02 -22.89
C ASP A 135 -10.27 20.45 -22.36
N GLY A 136 -9.28 21.31 -22.66
CA GLY A 136 -9.28 22.72 -22.24
C GLY A 136 -9.06 22.98 -20.74
N THR A 137 -8.98 21.93 -19.92
CA THR A 137 -8.66 21.98 -18.49
C THR A 137 -7.54 21.00 -18.18
N VAL A 138 -6.55 21.46 -17.40
CA VAL A 138 -5.46 20.60 -16.90
C VAL A 138 -5.80 20.14 -15.49
N VAL A 139 -5.90 18.83 -15.29
CA VAL A 139 -6.20 18.23 -13.98
C VAL A 139 -5.00 17.52 -13.33
N SER A 140 -3.95 17.24 -14.11
CA SER A 140 -2.70 16.61 -13.68
C SER A 140 -1.57 16.81 -14.69
N ALA A 141 -0.32 16.66 -14.23
CA ALA A 141 0.85 16.75 -15.10
C ALA A 141 0.97 15.54 -16.04
N LEU A 142 0.68 14.34 -15.54
CA LEU A 142 0.68 13.10 -16.32
C LEU A 142 -0.76 12.70 -16.65
N ASN A 143 -0.93 12.06 -17.79
CA ASN A 143 -2.19 11.45 -18.16
C ASN A 143 -2.40 10.17 -17.34
N CYS A 144 -3.49 10.14 -16.59
CA CYS A 144 -3.81 9.06 -15.67
C CYS A 144 -5.10 8.30 -16.02
N LEU A 145 -5.61 8.44 -17.26
CA LEU A 145 -6.82 7.71 -17.70
C LEU A 145 -6.67 6.19 -17.57
N PHE A 146 -5.44 5.69 -17.72
CA PHE A 146 -5.17 4.27 -17.53
C PHE A 146 -5.46 3.75 -16.12
N ILE A 147 -5.38 4.60 -15.09
CA ILE A 147 -5.69 4.19 -13.70
C ILE A 147 -7.20 4.00 -13.56
N ASP A 148 -7.99 4.87 -14.20
CA ASP A 148 -9.45 4.72 -14.26
C ASP A 148 -9.85 3.43 -15.00
N GLU A 149 -9.14 3.08 -16.08
CA GLU A 149 -9.37 1.80 -16.78
C GLU A 149 -9.05 0.57 -15.94
N ILE A 150 -7.99 0.60 -15.13
CA ILE A 150 -7.67 -0.51 -14.20
C ILE A 150 -8.77 -0.61 -13.13
N ALA A 151 -9.18 0.51 -12.56
CA ALA A 151 -10.28 0.57 -11.60
C ALA A 151 -11.59 0.00 -12.16
N GLU A 152 -11.93 0.36 -13.40
CA GLU A 152 -13.10 -0.18 -14.09
C GLU A 152 -13.01 -1.69 -14.33
N ARG A 153 -11.83 -2.23 -14.66
CA ARG A 153 -11.65 -3.68 -14.83
C ARG A 153 -11.95 -4.46 -13.55
N VAL A 154 -11.60 -3.91 -12.39
CA VAL A 154 -11.87 -4.55 -11.08
C VAL A 154 -13.35 -4.50 -10.73
N LEU A 155 -14.04 -3.39 -11.02
CA LEU A 155 -15.48 -3.24 -10.75
C LEU A 155 -16.37 -4.00 -11.73
N LYS A 156 -15.99 -3.98 -13.01
CA LYS A 156 -16.78 -4.48 -14.14
C LYS A 156 -15.87 -5.28 -15.06
N PRO A 157 -15.54 -6.54 -14.70
CA PRO A 157 -14.74 -7.39 -15.56
C PRO A 157 -15.43 -7.57 -16.92
N LYS A 158 -14.66 -7.62 -18.01
CA LYS A 158 -15.20 -7.65 -19.38
C LYS A 158 -16.07 -8.88 -19.66
N ASP A 159 -15.75 -10.00 -19.03
CA ASP A 159 -16.53 -11.24 -19.05
C ASP A 159 -16.97 -11.60 -17.62
N PRO A 160 -18.05 -11.00 -17.08
CA PRO A 160 -18.48 -11.25 -15.71
C PRO A 160 -18.84 -12.72 -15.45
N GLU A 161 -19.32 -13.42 -16.48
CA GLU A 161 -19.68 -14.85 -16.42
C GLU A 161 -18.46 -15.77 -16.29
N SER A 162 -17.25 -15.28 -16.61
CA SER A 162 -16.01 -16.05 -16.44
C SER A 162 -15.39 -15.89 -15.05
N ILE A 163 -15.97 -15.05 -14.18
CA ILE A 163 -15.46 -14.87 -12.82
C ILE A 163 -15.91 -16.06 -11.97
N SER A 164 -14.95 -16.90 -11.56
CA SER A 164 -15.19 -17.86 -10.49
C SER A 164 -15.06 -17.14 -9.16
N TRP A 165 -16.16 -17.05 -8.42
CA TRP A 165 -16.20 -16.40 -7.13
C TRP A 165 -16.08 -17.43 -6.01
N LYS A 166 -15.23 -17.16 -5.02
CA LYS A 166 -15.02 -18.05 -3.85
C LYS A 166 -15.40 -17.37 -2.53
N PRO A 167 -15.78 -18.15 -1.50
CA PRO A 167 -15.89 -17.64 -0.13
C PRO A 167 -14.56 -17.07 0.36
N LEU A 168 -14.62 -16.11 1.30
CA LEU A 168 -13.41 -15.61 1.95
C LEU A 168 -12.65 -16.76 2.64
N PRO A 169 -11.31 -16.84 2.50
CA PRO A 169 -10.50 -17.84 3.21
C PRO A 169 -10.67 -17.73 4.72
N SER A 170 -10.56 -18.84 5.46
CA SER A 170 -10.82 -18.87 6.92
C SER A 170 -9.87 -18.00 7.74
N PHE A 171 -8.65 -17.76 7.25
CA PHE A 171 -7.68 -16.85 7.85
C PHE A 171 -8.01 -15.36 7.59
N PHE A 172 -9.03 -15.06 6.78
CA PHE A 172 -9.66 -13.74 6.74
C PHE A 172 -11.03 -13.84 7.41
N PRO A 173 -11.27 -13.13 8.53
CA PRO A 173 -12.56 -13.20 9.20
C PRO A 173 -13.65 -12.62 8.31
N ARG A 174 -14.91 -12.99 8.58
CA ARG A 174 -16.10 -12.47 7.85
C ARG A 174 -16.31 -10.96 7.95
N LYS A 175 -15.50 -10.28 8.76
CA LYS A 175 -15.48 -8.83 9.00
C LYS A 175 -14.05 -8.28 8.90
N LEU A 176 -13.31 -8.68 7.87
CA LEU A 176 -11.95 -8.19 7.64
C LEU A 176 -11.99 -6.65 7.49
N LYS A 177 -11.30 -5.95 8.38
CA LYS A 177 -11.20 -4.49 8.38
C LYS A 177 -10.16 -4.05 7.35
N LEU A 178 -10.55 -3.13 6.49
CA LEU A 178 -9.74 -2.60 5.39
C LEU A 178 -9.74 -1.08 5.48
N PHE A 179 -8.59 -0.45 5.35
CA PHE A 179 -8.59 1.00 5.23
C PHE A 179 -7.49 1.54 4.34
N THR A 180 -7.70 2.76 3.88
CA THR A 180 -6.70 3.53 3.15
C THR A 180 -6.59 4.95 3.68
N THR A 181 -5.37 5.47 3.76
CA THR A 181 -5.12 6.87 4.11
C THR A 181 -5.52 7.79 2.97
N LEU A 182 -6.03 8.97 3.31
CA LEU A 182 -6.42 10.02 2.38
C LEU A 182 -5.87 11.37 2.85
N SER A 183 -5.46 12.20 1.90
CA SER A 183 -5.10 13.60 2.15
C SER A 183 -6.21 14.51 1.66
N ASN A 184 -7.14 14.83 2.55
CA ASN A 184 -8.31 15.66 2.26
C ASN A 184 -7.91 17.14 2.14
N LEU A 185 -7.92 17.67 0.92
CA LEU A 185 -7.54 19.06 0.66
C LEU A 185 -8.49 20.08 1.30
N GLY A 186 -9.76 19.71 1.50
CA GLY A 186 -10.74 20.55 2.20
C GLY A 186 -10.47 20.63 3.70
N GLY A 187 -9.94 19.55 4.26
CA GLY A 187 -9.74 19.32 5.69
C GLY A 187 -11.04 19.23 6.48
N PHE A 188 -10.96 18.67 7.68
CA PHE A 188 -12.02 18.72 8.68
C PHE A 188 -11.80 19.92 9.58
N THR A 189 -12.73 20.88 9.52
CA THR A 189 -12.71 22.06 10.38
C THR A 189 -13.17 21.67 11.77
N TYR A 190 -12.41 22.05 12.79
CA TYR A 190 -12.81 21.98 14.19
C TYR A 190 -12.46 23.31 14.89
N ASN A 191 -13.05 23.57 16.05
CA ASN A 191 -12.69 24.74 16.86
C ASN A 191 -12.18 24.33 18.24
N VAL A 192 -11.28 25.16 18.76
CA VAL A 192 -10.84 25.11 20.14
C VAL A 192 -11.32 26.38 20.80
N ASN A 193 -12.18 26.27 21.82
CA ASN A 193 -12.65 27.44 22.54
C ASN A 193 -11.65 27.75 23.67
N PHE A 194 -11.07 28.94 23.63
CA PHE A 194 -10.23 29.45 24.71
C PHE A 194 -11.07 30.28 25.67
N ASN A 195 -10.78 30.17 26.97
CA ASN A 195 -11.42 30.98 27.99
C ASN A 195 -10.79 32.38 28.00
N GLU A 196 -11.50 33.36 27.46
CA GLU A 196 -11.15 34.79 27.54
C GLU A 196 -12.17 35.52 28.43
N ASN A 197 -11.71 36.51 29.20
CA ASN A 197 -12.62 37.35 30.00
C ASN A 197 -13.56 38.13 29.05
N GLY A 198 -14.84 37.71 28.99
CA GLY A 198 -15.89 38.40 28.24
C GLY A 198 -16.50 37.64 27.05
N GLY A 199 -16.08 36.39 26.77
CA GLY A 199 -16.76 35.52 25.78
C GLY A 199 -15.90 34.36 25.27
N GLN A 200 -16.54 33.35 24.67
CA GLN A 200 -15.83 32.30 23.92
C GLN A 200 -15.64 32.76 22.48
N ARG A 201 -14.38 32.97 22.06
CA ARG A 201 -14.04 33.17 20.64
C ARG A 201 -13.65 31.83 20.02
N PRO A 202 -14.32 31.37 18.94
CA PRO A 202 -13.96 30.10 18.31
C PRO A 202 -12.61 30.24 17.59
N TYR A 203 -11.63 29.41 17.96
CA TYR A 203 -10.36 29.30 17.25
C TYR A 203 -10.43 28.11 16.28
N TYR A 204 -10.65 28.40 15.00
CA TYR A 204 -10.83 27.36 13.97
C TYR A 204 -9.49 26.81 13.48
N MET A 205 -9.40 25.49 13.43
CA MET A 205 -8.28 24.73 12.88
C MET A 205 -8.80 23.70 11.86
N LYS A 206 -7.89 23.17 11.04
CA LYS A 206 -8.21 22.08 10.10
C LYS A 206 -7.24 20.93 10.27
N VAL A 207 -7.76 19.72 10.28
CA VAL A 207 -6.98 18.49 10.08
C VAL A 207 -7.22 17.99 8.65
N HIS A 208 -6.14 17.69 7.92
CA HIS A 208 -6.22 17.25 6.52
C HIS A 208 -6.08 15.73 6.36
N GLN A 209 -5.70 15.04 7.42
CA GLN A 209 -5.68 13.59 7.46
C GLN A 209 -7.12 13.04 7.42
N ASP A 210 -7.36 12.04 6.60
CA ASP A 210 -8.63 11.35 6.45
C ASP A 210 -8.36 9.85 6.17
N TYR A 211 -9.37 9.02 6.36
CA TYR A 211 -9.30 7.58 6.14
C TYR A 211 -10.60 7.06 5.54
N ALA A 212 -10.52 6.23 4.51
CA ALA A 212 -11.67 5.45 4.06
C ALA A 212 -11.59 4.05 4.65
N CYS A 213 -12.60 3.67 5.44
CA CYS A 213 -12.64 2.45 6.24
C CYS A 213 -13.77 1.54 5.76
N PHE A 214 -13.44 0.27 5.54
CA PHE A 214 -14.32 -0.74 4.98
C PHE A 214 -14.26 -2.04 5.78
N GLU A 215 -15.35 -2.80 5.78
CA GLU A 215 -15.44 -4.14 6.37
C GLU A 215 -15.82 -5.13 5.26
N LEU A 216 -14.90 -6.00 4.86
CA LEU A 216 -15.14 -6.99 3.80
C LEU A 216 -16.08 -8.09 4.28
N THR A 217 -17.11 -8.40 3.49
CA THR A 217 -18.19 -9.35 3.87
C THR A 217 -18.37 -10.47 2.82
N SER A 218 -18.80 -11.66 3.26
CA SER A 218 -18.87 -12.89 2.43
C SER A 218 -20.25 -13.18 1.81
N GLU A 219 -21.11 -12.16 1.68
CA GLU A 219 -22.47 -12.19 1.11
C GLU A 219 -23.60 -12.57 2.08
N GLU A 220 -24.70 -11.83 1.97
CA GLU A 220 -26.01 -12.00 2.62
C GLU A 220 -26.18 -11.72 4.12
N GLN A 221 -25.15 -11.35 4.87
CA GLN A 221 -25.43 -10.83 6.20
C GLN A 221 -25.82 -9.35 6.13
N THR A 222 -27.09 -9.07 6.45
CA THR A 222 -27.52 -7.82 7.10
C THR A 222 -26.80 -7.72 8.47
N VAL A 223 -25.48 -7.55 8.46
CA VAL A 223 -24.72 -7.44 9.69
C VAL A 223 -24.93 -6.04 10.25
N ASN A 224 -25.09 -5.93 11.56
CA ASN A 224 -24.66 -4.74 12.28
C ASN A 224 -23.19 -4.46 11.94
N HIS A 225 -22.94 -3.59 10.97
CA HIS A 225 -21.61 -3.11 10.63
C HIS A 225 -21.10 -2.27 11.79
N SER A 226 -19.80 -2.38 12.09
CA SER A 226 -19.20 -1.50 13.08
C SER A 226 -19.38 -0.04 12.66
N PRO A 227 -19.79 0.88 13.57
CA PRO A 227 -19.91 2.29 13.25
C PRO A 227 -18.66 2.83 12.53
N GLY A 228 -18.88 3.58 11.44
CA GLY A 228 -17.81 4.14 10.61
C GLY A 228 -17.08 3.16 9.67
N TRP A 229 -17.33 1.85 9.76
CA TRP A 229 -16.83 0.86 8.81
C TRP A 229 -17.89 0.61 7.73
N MET A 230 -17.59 0.96 6.47
CA MET A 230 -18.51 0.72 5.36
C MET A 230 -18.48 -0.77 4.95
N PRO A 231 -19.61 -1.48 4.87
CA PRO A 231 -19.60 -2.85 4.35
C PRO A 231 -19.10 -2.89 2.92
N LEU A 232 -18.19 -3.81 2.61
CA LEU A 232 -17.61 -3.97 1.29
C LEU A 232 -17.86 -5.38 0.78
N ASN A 233 -18.37 -5.47 -0.45
CA ASN A 233 -18.47 -6.72 -1.17
C ASN A 233 -18.39 -6.43 -2.68
N PHE A 234 -17.46 -7.07 -3.37
CA PHE A 234 -17.23 -6.85 -4.80
C PHE A 234 -18.19 -7.68 -5.66
N ARG A 235 -18.71 -8.81 -5.17
CA ARG A 235 -19.73 -9.62 -5.87
C ARG A 235 -21.07 -8.89 -5.95
N THR A 236 -21.56 -8.33 -4.85
CA THR A 236 -22.85 -7.61 -4.77
C THR A 236 -22.74 -6.14 -5.17
N GLY A 237 -21.52 -5.60 -5.22
CA GLY A 237 -21.25 -4.19 -5.47
C GLY A 237 -21.43 -3.27 -4.25
N THR A 238 -21.68 -3.83 -3.06
CA THR A 238 -21.86 -3.05 -1.82
C THR A 238 -20.61 -2.21 -1.52
N ASN A 239 -20.75 -0.88 -1.58
CA ASN A 239 -19.69 0.13 -1.47
C ASN A 239 -18.43 -0.10 -2.36
N ALA A 240 -18.51 -0.97 -3.38
CA ALA A 240 -17.37 -1.29 -4.24
C ALA A 240 -16.85 -0.05 -4.99
N GLN A 241 -17.75 0.80 -5.49
CA GLN A 241 -17.38 2.07 -6.12
C GLN A 241 -16.65 3.01 -5.13
N VAL A 242 -17.11 3.10 -3.88
CA VAL A 242 -16.48 3.96 -2.86
C VAL A 242 -15.08 3.43 -2.50
N ALA A 243 -14.90 2.11 -2.43
CA ALA A 243 -13.59 1.48 -2.22
C ALA A 243 -12.63 1.79 -3.38
N VAL A 244 -13.12 1.76 -4.62
CA VAL A 244 -12.34 2.14 -5.80
C VAL A 244 -12.01 3.64 -5.82
N ASP A 245 -12.97 4.51 -5.54
CA ASP A 245 -12.72 5.96 -5.45
C ASP A 245 -11.68 6.27 -4.37
N ALA A 246 -11.72 5.56 -3.24
CA ALA A 246 -10.73 5.67 -2.17
C ALA A 246 -9.35 5.12 -2.60
N ALA A 247 -9.29 3.99 -3.32
CA ALA A 247 -8.04 3.46 -3.87
C ALA A 247 -7.40 4.45 -4.86
N LEU A 248 -8.18 5.00 -5.79
CA LEU A 248 -7.75 6.02 -6.73
C LEU A 248 -7.27 7.28 -6.00
N ALA A 249 -7.97 7.70 -4.95
CA ALA A 249 -7.63 8.88 -4.16
C ALA A 249 -6.33 8.71 -3.38
N THR A 250 -6.13 7.57 -2.73
CA THR A 250 -4.89 7.33 -1.98
C THR A 250 -3.68 7.25 -2.87
N GLY A 251 -3.82 6.79 -4.14
CA GLY A 251 -2.73 6.76 -5.12
C GLY A 251 -2.56 8.04 -5.94
N ALA A 252 -3.35 9.10 -5.68
CA ALA A 252 -3.34 10.33 -6.46
C ALA A 252 -2.14 11.23 -6.14
N PHE A 253 -0.94 10.80 -6.55
CA PHE A 253 0.32 11.51 -6.30
C PHE A 253 0.20 13.01 -6.64
N PRO A 254 0.44 13.94 -5.69
CA PRO A 254 0.20 15.37 -5.88
C PRO A 254 0.86 15.91 -7.15
N ILE A 255 0.13 16.72 -7.93
CA ILE A 255 0.54 17.31 -9.22
C ILE A 255 0.68 16.26 -10.34
N GLY A 256 1.32 15.13 -10.07
CA GLY A 256 1.56 14.06 -11.05
C GLY A 256 0.28 13.41 -11.54
N PHE A 257 -0.61 13.02 -10.62
CA PHE A 257 -1.90 12.39 -10.91
C PHE A 257 -3.07 13.25 -10.46
N ARG A 258 -4.23 12.98 -11.07
CA ARG A 258 -5.47 13.73 -10.84
C ARG A 258 -5.96 13.50 -9.40
N ALA A 259 -6.24 14.59 -8.68
CA ALA A 259 -6.93 14.55 -7.39
C ALA A 259 -8.33 13.93 -7.55
N ARG A 260 -8.74 13.11 -6.59
CA ARG A 260 -9.97 12.31 -6.67
C ARG A 260 -10.98 12.73 -5.62
N LYS A 261 -12.25 12.71 -6.00
CA LYS A 261 -13.34 12.92 -5.07
C LYS A 261 -13.70 11.59 -4.41
N VAL A 262 -13.94 11.61 -3.10
CA VAL A 262 -14.50 10.46 -2.37
C VAL A 262 -15.79 10.93 -1.72
N THR A 263 -16.88 10.21 -1.99
CA THR A 263 -18.22 10.51 -1.47
C THR A 263 -18.61 9.44 -0.45
N ARG A 264 -18.94 9.85 0.78
CA ARG A 264 -19.34 8.97 1.89
C ARG A 264 -20.54 9.58 2.61
N SER A 265 -21.31 8.79 3.36
CA SER A 265 -22.33 9.38 4.24
C SER A 265 -21.68 10.19 5.35
N LYS A 266 -22.35 11.23 5.84
CA LYS A 266 -21.85 12.00 7.00
C LYS A 266 -21.64 11.11 8.23
N ASP A 267 -22.48 10.09 8.41
CA ASP A 267 -22.44 9.21 9.58
C ASP A 267 -21.20 8.33 9.56
N VAL A 268 -20.76 7.87 8.38
CA VAL A 268 -19.49 7.15 8.24
C VAL A 268 -18.30 8.04 8.63
N VAL A 269 -18.33 9.32 8.23
CA VAL A 269 -17.24 10.26 8.51
C VAL A 269 -17.21 10.67 9.99
N ASN A 270 -18.37 10.97 10.57
CA ASN A 270 -18.50 11.37 11.98
C ASN A 270 -18.26 10.21 12.97
N ASN A 271 -18.29 8.96 12.50
CA ASN A 271 -17.98 7.78 13.30
C ASN A 271 -16.69 7.09 12.83
N ASN A 272 -15.81 7.79 12.11
CA ASN A 272 -14.62 7.16 11.54
C ASN A 272 -13.75 6.52 12.63
N PRO A 273 -13.52 5.19 12.57
CA PRO A 273 -12.91 4.42 13.65
C PRO A 273 -11.42 4.71 13.86
N LEU A 274 -10.78 5.43 12.94
CA LEU A 274 -9.33 5.74 13.00
C LEU A 274 -9.03 7.14 13.55
N PHE A 275 -10.07 7.92 13.87
CA PHE A 275 -9.93 9.13 14.67
C PHE A 275 -10.18 8.82 16.14
N ASP A 276 -9.43 9.49 17.01
CA ASP A 276 -9.72 9.44 18.43
C ASP A 276 -11.06 10.12 18.75
N GLU A 277 -11.63 9.79 19.92
CA GLU A 277 -12.94 10.26 20.33
C GLU A 277 -13.02 11.79 20.43
N LYS A 278 -11.92 12.47 20.78
CA LYS A 278 -11.89 13.94 20.88
C LYS A 278 -11.98 14.56 19.48
N MET A 279 -11.25 14.00 18.52
CA MET A 279 -11.32 14.40 17.11
C MET A 279 -12.70 14.17 16.53
N LEU A 280 -13.34 13.02 16.78
CA LEU A 280 -14.72 12.78 16.32
C LEU A 280 -15.74 13.76 16.93
N ARG A 281 -15.62 14.08 18.22
CA ARG A 281 -16.47 15.11 18.84
C ARG A 281 -16.24 16.50 18.23
N ALA A 282 -15.01 16.79 17.81
CA ALA A 282 -14.63 18.07 17.24
C ALA A 282 -15.01 18.20 15.74
N ILE A 283 -15.00 17.09 14.99
CA ILE A 283 -15.36 17.02 13.58
C ILE A 283 -16.84 16.63 13.48
N GLN A 284 -17.71 17.62 13.25
CA GLN A 284 -19.16 17.38 13.08
C GLN A 284 -19.58 17.76 11.65
N ILE A 285 -19.59 16.76 10.77
CA ILE A 285 -20.06 16.91 9.39
C ILE A 285 -21.58 16.95 9.36
N ASN A 286 -22.12 18.03 8.80
CA ASN A 286 -23.57 18.25 8.70
C ASN A 286 -24.12 17.96 7.29
N THR A 287 -23.26 17.93 6.27
CA THR A 287 -23.65 17.70 4.88
C THR A 287 -23.65 16.22 4.55
N ASP A 288 -24.75 15.72 3.97
CA ASP A 288 -24.90 14.33 3.54
C ASP A 288 -25.39 14.27 2.08
N PRO A 289 -24.66 13.59 1.17
CA PRO A 289 -23.38 12.94 1.40
C PRO A 289 -22.24 13.93 1.63
N TYR A 290 -21.23 13.52 2.40
CA TYR A 290 -19.96 14.23 2.53
C TYR A 290 -19.09 13.96 1.31
N GLN A 291 -18.52 15.02 0.73
CA GLN A 291 -17.58 14.93 -0.37
C GLN A 291 -16.24 15.56 0.02
N SER A 292 -15.15 14.79 -0.08
CA SER A 292 -13.79 15.31 0.01
C SER A 292 -13.09 15.27 -1.34
N LEU A 293 -12.23 16.26 -1.60
CA LEU A 293 -11.28 16.24 -2.71
C LEU A 293 -9.92 15.84 -2.14
N ASN A 294 -9.35 14.75 -2.65
CA ASN A 294 -8.22 14.08 -2.05
C ASN A 294 -7.06 13.96 -3.03
N VAL A 295 -5.86 14.06 -2.47
CA VAL A 295 -4.60 13.61 -3.09
C VAL A 295 -4.06 12.42 -2.30
N ASP A 296 -2.90 11.92 -2.72
CA ASP A 296 -2.25 10.75 -2.14
C ASP A 296 -2.21 10.79 -0.61
N GLY A 297 -2.73 9.74 0.02
CA GLY A 297 -2.79 9.64 1.48
C GLY A 297 -1.41 9.57 2.14
N GLY A 298 -0.44 9.04 1.40
CA GLY A 298 0.96 9.00 1.77
C GLY A 298 1.61 10.37 1.86
N MET A 299 1.00 11.46 1.36
CA MET A 299 1.49 12.82 1.61
C MET A 299 1.52 13.13 3.11
N ILE A 300 0.50 12.70 3.86
CA ILE A 300 0.39 12.92 5.31
C ILE A 300 0.82 11.67 6.08
N ASN A 301 0.31 10.49 5.72
CA ASN A 301 0.58 9.24 6.42
C ASN A 301 0.91 8.13 5.41
N ASN A 302 2.20 7.93 5.15
CA ASN A 302 2.70 6.94 4.18
C ASN A 302 2.77 5.51 4.73
N GLU A 303 2.82 5.39 6.06
CA GLU A 303 3.01 4.14 6.79
C GLU A 303 2.04 4.14 7.97
N PRO A 304 0.75 3.79 7.76
CA PRO A 304 -0.28 3.83 8.79
C PRO A 304 -0.17 2.66 9.79
N PHE A 305 1.04 2.31 10.20
CA PHE A 305 1.36 1.20 11.11
C PHE A 305 0.64 1.33 12.45
N ASP A 306 0.64 2.54 13.02
CA ASP A 306 -0.09 2.89 14.24
C ASP A 306 -1.58 2.57 14.12
N LYS A 307 -2.20 2.91 12.98
CA LYS A 307 -3.62 2.65 12.74
C LYS A 307 -3.93 1.17 12.54
N VAL A 308 -3.05 0.43 11.88
CA VAL A 308 -3.17 -1.04 11.81
C VAL A 308 -3.05 -1.65 13.20
N ARG A 309 -2.07 -1.22 14.01
CA ARG A 309 -1.87 -1.68 15.39
C ARG A 309 -3.07 -1.37 16.28
N GLU A 310 -3.59 -0.14 16.27
CA GLU A 310 -4.79 0.27 17.02
C GLU A 310 -5.99 -0.64 16.72
N VAL A 311 -6.26 -0.90 15.44
CA VAL A 311 -7.35 -1.80 15.02
C VAL A 311 -7.07 -3.24 15.45
N LEU A 312 -5.86 -3.73 15.25
CA LEU A 312 -5.46 -5.09 15.61
C LEU A 312 -5.61 -5.34 17.12
N SER A 313 -5.07 -4.44 17.95
CA SER A 313 -5.16 -4.50 19.41
C SER A 313 -6.61 -4.47 19.89
N THR A 314 -7.48 -3.74 19.20
CA THR A 314 -8.93 -3.71 19.49
C THR A 314 -9.57 -5.06 19.19
N VAL A 315 -9.24 -5.69 18.06
CA VAL A 315 -9.79 -6.99 17.68
C VAL A 315 -9.29 -8.12 18.58
N CYS A 316 -7.99 -8.15 18.92
CA CYS A 316 -7.40 -9.24 19.71
C CYS A 316 -7.42 -9.02 21.23
N GLY A 317 -7.90 -7.87 21.71
CA GLY A 317 -7.95 -7.53 23.13
C GLY A 317 -6.59 -7.27 23.79
N GLN A 318 -5.51 -7.09 23.01
CA GLN A 318 -4.15 -6.86 23.52
C GLN A 318 -3.69 -5.41 23.27
N GLN A 319 -4.08 -4.50 24.17
CA GLN A 319 -3.78 -3.06 24.08
C GLN A 319 -2.42 -2.68 24.65
N GLU A 320 -1.92 -3.43 25.65
CA GLU A 320 -0.69 -3.09 26.36
C GLU A 320 0.56 -3.44 25.54
N PRO A 321 1.45 -2.46 25.23
CA PRO A 321 2.66 -2.70 24.44
C PRO A 321 3.59 -3.77 25.01
N ALA A 322 3.71 -3.82 26.33
CA ALA A 322 4.54 -4.83 26.99
C ALA A 322 4.11 -6.27 26.66
N LEU A 323 2.82 -6.50 26.37
CA LEU A 323 2.30 -7.84 26.06
C LEU A 323 2.50 -8.22 24.60
N TYR A 324 2.25 -7.30 23.65
CA TYR A 324 2.44 -7.64 22.23
C TYR A 324 3.89 -7.53 21.77
N ASN A 325 4.78 -6.91 22.56
CA ASN A 325 6.22 -6.82 22.27
C ASN A 325 7.03 -7.99 22.87
N ASP A 326 6.44 -8.80 23.76
CA ASP A 326 7.08 -9.96 24.37
C ASP A 326 6.65 -11.26 23.68
N TYR A 327 7.61 -12.00 23.14
CA TYR A 327 7.37 -13.28 22.45
C TYR A 327 6.65 -14.32 23.31
N ASN A 328 6.76 -14.25 24.64
CA ASN A 328 6.08 -15.17 25.56
C ASN A 328 4.59 -14.89 25.72
N THR A 329 4.15 -13.65 25.46
CA THR A 329 2.78 -13.22 25.74
C THR A 329 2.05 -12.65 24.52
N PHE A 330 2.76 -12.34 23.43
CA PHE A 330 2.14 -11.79 22.23
C PHE A 330 1.15 -12.77 21.60
N ASN A 331 -0.02 -12.26 21.25
CA ASN A 331 -1.03 -12.97 20.48
C ASN A 331 -1.27 -12.33 19.11
N SER A 332 -0.55 -11.23 18.84
CA SER A 332 -0.73 -10.43 17.66
C SER A 332 0.55 -9.69 17.24
N THR A 333 0.76 -9.55 15.94
CA THR A 333 1.86 -8.74 15.39
C THR A 333 1.43 -7.98 14.15
N VAL A 334 2.16 -6.93 13.80
CA VAL A 334 1.96 -6.20 12.54
C VAL A 334 3.13 -6.48 11.62
N VAL A 335 2.83 -7.00 10.43
CA VAL A 335 3.80 -7.08 9.33
C VAL A 335 3.63 -5.84 8.46
N MET A 336 4.71 -5.06 8.34
CA MET A 336 4.79 -3.95 7.41
C MET A 336 5.44 -4.39 6.11
N ILE A 337 4.81 -4.11 4.99
CA ILE A 337 5.37 -4.28 3.65
C ILE A 337 5.76 -2.90 3.14
N ALA A 338 7.06 -2.62 3.07
CA ALA A 338 7.58 -1.30 2.70
C ALA A 338 8.61 -1.43 1.56
N PRO A 339 8.23 -1.19 0.30
CA PRO A 339 9.18 -1.19 -0.82
C PRO A 339 10.27 -0.12 -0.69
N PHE A 340 9.96 1.00 -0.01
CA PHE A 340 10.87 2.12 0.24
C PHE A 340 11.02 2.35 1.74
N PRO A 341 11.71 1.44 2.47
CA PRO A 341 11.97 1.67 3.88
C PRO A 341 12.83 2.92 4.06
N SER A 342 12.72 3.59 5.21
CA SER A 342 13.50 4.79 5.48
C SER A 342 15.00 4.52 5.41
N THR A 343 15.71 5.14 4.47
CA THR A 343 17.17 5.09 4.38
C THR A 343 17.80 6.22 5.19
N LYS A 344 19.09 6.07 5.55
CA LYS A 344 19.86 7.18 6.12
C LYS A 344 19.75 8.41 5.21
N PRO A 345 19.29 9.57 5.71
CA PRO A 345 19.12 10.75 4.90
C PRO A 345 20.46 11.22 4.34
N VAL A 346 20.45 11.72 3.11
CA VAL A 346 21.60 12.35 2.49
C VAL A 346 21.67 13.81 2.95
N ASP A 347 22.86 14.28 3.31
CA ASP A 347 23.05 15.67 3.71
C ASP A 347 22.61 16.64 2.62
N ILE A 348 21.85 17.67 3.02
CA ILE A 348 21.40 18.70 2.09
C ILE A 348 22.59 19.54 1.62
N LYS A 349 22.52 20.00 0.37
CA LYS A 349 23.43 21.05 -0.10
C LYS A 349 22.97 22.39 0.47
N LEU A 350 23.86 23.12 1.13
CA LEU A 350 23.58 24.39 1.78
C LEU A 350 23.63 25.57 0.77
N PHE A 351 22.80 25.51 -0.26
CA PHE A 351 22.60 26.62 -1.19
C PHE A 351 21.31 27.36 -0.85
N ASP A 352 21.30 28.68 -0.92
CA ASP A 352 20.16 29.54 -0.55
C ASP A 352 19.32 30.00 -1.75
N LYS A 353 19.58 29.45 -2.94
CA LYS A 353 18.81 29.76 -4.15
C LYS A 353 17.34 29.45 -3.94
N LEU A 354 16.45 30.39 -4.30
CA LEU A 354 15.00 30.30 -4.08
C LEU A 354 14.39 28.95 -4.46
N MET A 355 14.67 28.44 -5.68
CA MET A 355 14.11 27.16 -6.14
C MET A 355 14.63 25.96 -5.35
N HIS A 356 15.87 26.02 -4.86
CA HIS A 356 16.46 24.97 -4.03
C HIS A 356 15.84 24.97 -2.64
N VAL A 357 15.76 26.15 -2.00
CA VAL A 357 15.12 26.33 -0.70
C VAL A 357 13.63 25.94 -0.76
N ALA A 358 12.91 26.33 -1.80
CA ALA A 358 11.50 25.94 -1.98
C ALA A 358 11.32 24.41 -2.04
N GLY A 359 12.21 23.72 -2.77
CA GLY A 359 12.22 22.25 -2.80
C GLY A 359 12.54 21.62 -1.44
N LEU A 360 13.55 22.15 -0.73
CA LEU A 360 13.88 21.71 0.63
C LEU A 360 12.74 21.95 1.62
N THR A 361 12.06 23.10 1.55
CA THR A 361 10.91 23.40 2.40
C THR A 361 9.77 22.42 2.17
N LEU A 362 9.43 22.13 0.91
CA LEU A 362 8.41 21.12 0.59
C LEU A 362 8.81 19.74 1.13
N SER A 363 10.08 19.34 0.92
CA SER A 363 10.61 18.08 1.46
C SER A 363 10.51 18.03 2.98
N ALA A 364 10.91 19.11 3.68
CA ALA A 364 10.86 19.20 5.13
C ALA A 364 9.41 19.13 5.66
N MET A 365 8.47 19.82 4.99
CA MET A 365 7.04 19.76 5.34
C MET A 365 6.49 18.34 5.20
N VAL A 366 6.78 17.66 4.08
CA VAL A 366 6.33 16.26 3.87
C VAL A 366 6.96 15.32 4.88
N SER A 367 8.27 15.42 5.11
CA SER A 367 8.96 14.60 6.12
C SER A 367 8.42 14.83 7.53
N GLN A 368 8.12 16.08 7.89
CA GLN A 368 7.52 16.41 9.19
C GLN A 368 6.11 15.85 9.32
N MET A 369 5.27 15.94 8.28
CA MET A 369 3.91 15.38 8.29
C MET A 369 3.92 13.86 8.48
N ARG A 370 4.92 13.17 7.92
CA ARG A 370 5.09 11.71 8.02
C ARG A 370 5.74 11.26 9.34
N SER A 371 6.37 12.16 10.09
CA SER A 371 7.06 11.83 11.34
C SER A 371 6.08 11.54 12.47
N LYS A 372 6.25 10.39 13.16
CA LYS A 372 5.42 9.97 14.28
C LYS A 372 6.27 9.70 15.52
N ALA A 373 6.00 10.43 16.61
CA ALA A 373 6.78 10.35 17.84
C ALA A 373 6.71 8.98 18.55
N THR A 374 5.59 8.26 18.43
CA THR A 374 5.36 6.96 19.09
C THR A 374 6.19 5.82 18.48
N GLN A 375 6.46 5.85 17.18
CA GLN A 375 7.24 4.81 16.49
C GLN A 375 8.73 4.82 16.85
N VAL A 376 9.24 5.94 17.38
CA VAL A 376 10.66 6.09 17.74
C VAL A 376 11.03 5.19 18.92
N VAL A 377 10.11 4.94 19.86
CA VAL A 377 10.38 4.17 21.09
C VAL A 377 10.39 2.66 20.80
N ASP A 378 9.44 2.16 20.02
CA ASP A 378 9.35 0.74 19.67
C ASP A 378 10.45 0.30 18.67
N ALA A 379 10.91 1.22 17.81
CA ALA A 379 11.98 0.95 16.83
C ALA A 379 13.37 0.71 17.46
N MET A 380 13.57 1.05 18.74
CA MET A 380 14.86 0.88 19.42
C MET A 380 15.07 -0.51 20.05
N ASN A 381 14.08 -1.40 19.99
CA ASN A 381 14.17 -2.75 20.55
C ASN A 381 14.25 -3.81 19.44
N GLU A 382 15.44 -4.37 19.21
CA GLU A 382 15.70 -5.42 18.20
C GLU A 382 15.01 -6.76 18.51
N SER A 383 14.52 -6.97 19.74
CA SER A 383 13.82 -8.19 20.17
C SER A 383 12.29 -8.02 20.24
N CYS A 384 11.73 -7.01 19.58
CA CYS A 384 10.31 -6.69 19.62
C CYS A 384 9.46 -7.68 18.82
N ALA A 385 8.62 -8.47 19.48
CA ALA A 385 7.69 -9.41 18.82
C ALA A 385 6.52 -8.71 18.09
N GLY A 386 6.27 -7.44 18.42
CA GLY A 386 5.10 -6.69 17.98
C GLY A 386 5.20 -6.15 16.55
N GLN A 387 6.33 -6.29 15.88
CA GLN A 387 6.49 -5.72 14.54
C GLN A 387 7.48 -6.49 13.70
N PHE A 388 7.14 -6.66 12.42
CA PHE A 388 8.03 -7.23 11.42
C PHE A 388 7.99 -6.38 10.15
N LEU A 389 9.07 -6.42 9.38
CA LEU A 389 9.22 -5.68 8.13
C LEU A 389 9.57 -6.64 7.00
N ILE A 390 8.85 -6.51 5.88
CA ILE A 390 9.23 -7.05 4.59
C ILE A 390 9.61 -5.87 3.70
N ASP A 391 10.90 -5.76 3.39
CA ASP A 391 11.43 -4.80 2.43
C ASP A 391 12.21 -5.53 1.31
N PRO A 392 12.40 -4.88 0.15
CA PRO A 392 13.04 -5.55 -0.97
C PRO A 392 14.51 -5.85 -0.68
N SER A 393 14.94 -7.07 -0.97
CA SER A 393 16.32 -7.50 -0.78
C SER A 393 16.77 -8.44 -1.90
N ARG A 394 17.95 -8.21 -2.47
CA ARG A 394 18.54 -9.12 -3.48
C ARG A 394 20.06 -9.18 -3.40
N GLU A 395 20.61 -10.34 -3.75
CA GLU A 395 22.05 -10.54 -3.93
C GLU A 395 22.46 -10.11 -5.35
N LEU A 396 23.37 -9.14 -5.46
CA LEU A 396 24.06 -8.81 -6.70
C LEU A 396 25.41 -9.53 -6.72
N ARG A 397 25.65 -10.36 -7.75
CA ARG A 397 26.98 -10.92 -8.03
C ARG A 397 27.72 -10.06 -9.03
N LYS A 398 28.86 -9.52 -8.62
CA LYS A 398 29.78 -8.80 -9.50
C LYS A 398 30.57 -9.76 -10.39
N THR A 399 31.17 -9.22 -11.45
CA THR A 399 32.00 -9.95 -12.42
C THR A 399 33.24 -10.59 -11.79
N ASP A 400 33.72 -10.07 -10.66
CA ASP A 400 34.82 -10.63 -9.87
C ASP A 400 34.37 -11.73 -8.88
N GLY A 401 33.09 -12.11 -8.90
CA GLY A 401 32.50 -13.10 -8.01
C GLY A 401 32.05 -12.54 -6.65
N THR A 402 32.30 -11.25 -6.36
CA THR A 402 31.89 -10.62 -5.11
C THR A 402 30.37 -10.53 -5.02
N LYS A 403 29.83 -10.95 -3.87
CA LYS A 403 28.42 -10.82 -3.53
C LYS A 403 28.19 -9.49 -2.81
N VAL A 404 27.17 -8.76 -3.24
CA VAL A 404 26.74 -7.52 -2.62
C VAL A 404 25.24 -7.61 -2.37
N ASP A 405 24.84 -7.54 -1.12
CA ASP A 405 23.43 -7.48 -0.75
C ASP A 405 22.91 -6.06 -0.94
N LEU A 406 21.83 -5.94 -1.70
CA LEU A 406 21.09 -4.70 -1.89
C LEU A 406 19.78 -4.80 -1.14
N GLN A 407 19.40 -3.72 -0.46
CA GLN A 407 18.16 -3.61 0.31
C GLN A 407 17.38 -2.34 -0.07
N GLY A 408 16.10 -2.32 0.27
CA GLY A 408 15.19 -1.21 0.04
C GLY A 408 15.04 -0.83 -1.45
N GLU A 409 14.89 0.47 -1.71
CA GLU A 409 14.65 1.02 -3.06
C GLU A 409 15.73 0.69 -4.10
N ARG A 410 16.91 0.21 -3.67
CA ARG A 410 18.02 -0.18 -4.56
C ARG A 410 17.97 -1.63 -5.00
N ALA A 411 17.23 -2.47 -4.29
CA ALA A 411 17.01 -3.86 -4.68
C ALA A 411 15.99 -3.99 -5.81
N ILE A 412 15.13 -3.00 -6.00
CA ILE A 412 14.04 -3.01 -6.99
C ILE A 412 14.27 -2.06 -8.16
N ALA A 413 13.74 -2.42 -9.33
CA ALA A 413 13.88 -1.65 -10.55
C ALA A 413 12.92 -0.44 -10.57
N CYS A 414 11.73 -0.56 -9.97
CA CYS A 414 10.77 0.54 -9.85
C CYS A 414 11.20 1.63 -8.86
N GLY A 415 12.28 1.44 -8.10
CA GLY A 415 12.77 2.41 -7.11
C GLY A 415 13.36 3.70 -7.71
N ALA A 416 13.84 3.68 -8.96
CA ALA A 416 14.34 4.89 -9.60
C ALA A 416 13.22 5.92 -9.83
N LEU A 417 13.59 7.20 -9.97
CA LEU A 417 12.64 8.31 -10.20
C LEU A 417 11.63 8.49 -9.07
N GLY A 418 12.03 8.21 -7.82
CA GLY A 418 11.15 8.29 -6.66
C GLY A 418 9.94 7.35 -6.78
N GLY A 419 10.14 6.16 -7.36
CA GLY A 419 9.07 5.17 -7.54
C GLY A 419 8.32 5.23 -8.87
N PHE A 420 8.68 6.11 -9.81
CA PHE A 420 7.99 6.24 -11.11
C PHE A 420 8.63 5.43 -12.25
N SER A 421 9.82 4.89 -12.06
CA SER A 421 10.54 4.17 -13.12
C SER A 421 9.82 2.92 -13.60
N GLY A 422 8.97 2.29 -12.77
CA GLY A 422 8.14 1.16 -13.19
C GLY A 422 7.21 1.48 -14.35
N PHE A 423 6.86 2.75 -14.62
CA PHE A 423 6.08 3.12 -15.81
C PHE A 423 6.88 3.14 -17.11
N LEU A 424 8.22 3.12 -17.06
CA LEU A 424 9.07 3.18 -18.24
C LEU A 424 9.13 1.85 -18.99
N ASN A 425 9.08 0.72 -18.28
CA ASN A 425 9.13 -0.61 -18.88
C ASN A 425 8.43 -1.65 -18.00
N LYS A 426 7.64 -2.54 -18.61
CA LYS A 426 6.98 -3.67 -17.93
C LYS A 426 7.96 -4.61 -17.23
N GLU A 427 9.16 -4.84 -17.77
CA GLU A 427 10.20 -5.70 -17.18
C GLU A 427 10.59 -5.27 -15.76
N PHE A 428 10.52 -3.96 -15.44
CA PHE A 428 10.83 -3.47 -14.11
C PHE A 428 9.79 -3.94 -13.10
N ARG A 429 8.51 -3.91 -13.50
CA ARG A 429 7.39 -4.35 -12.68
C ARG A 429 7.35 -5.87 -12.56
N VAL A 430 7.68 -6.59 -13.64
CA VAL A 430 7.83 -8.06 -13.63
C VAL A 430 8.91 -8.48 -12.64
N HIS A 431 10.10 -7.87 -12.72
CA HIS A 431 11.19 -8.13 -11.78
C HIS A 431 10.73 -7.92 -10.34
N ASP A 432 10.16 -6.75 -10.04
CA ASP A 432 9.82 -6.37 -8.68
C ASP A 432 8.69 -7.24 -8.10
N TYR A 433 7.74 -7.68 -8.91
CA TYR A 433 6.70 -8.63 -8.50
C TYR A 433 7.29 -9.97 -8.05
N PHE A 434 8.14 -10.57 -8.89
CA PHE A 434 8.78 -11.85 -8.54
C PHE A 434 9.75 -11.69 -7.37
N LEU A 435 10.38 -10.53 -7.23
CA LEU A 435 11.21 -10.22 -6.06
C LEU A 435 10.36 -10.12 -4.78
N GLY A 436 9.18 -9.51 -4.85
CA GLY A 436 8.21 -9.50 -3.75
C GLY A 436 7.80 -10.90 -3.31
N ARG A 437 7.43 -11.77 -4.26
CA ARG A 437 7.13 -13.18 -3.97
C ARG A 437 8.32 -13.89 -3.31
N HIS A 438 9.52 -13.72 -3.86
CA HIS A 438 10.74 -14.33 -3.35
C HIS A 438 11.15 -13.82 -1.97
N ASN A 439 11.06 -12.53 -1.71
CA ASN A 439 11.35 -11.96 -0.40
C ASN A 439 10.33 -12.42 0.64
N CYS A 440 9.05 -12.54 0.28
CA CYS A 440 8.04 -13.11 1.17
C CYS A 440 8.33 -14.59 1.50
N LYS A 441 8.74 -15.41 0.52
CA LYS A 441 9.21 -16.81 0.74
C LYS A 441 10.28 -16.89 1.80
N ILE A 442 11.34 -16.10 1.66
CA ILE A 442 12.46 -16.09 2.59
C ILE A 442 12.02 -15.52 3.94
N PHE A 443 11.24 -14.44 3.95
CA PHE A 443 10.71 -13.82 5.17
C PHE A 443 9.93 -14.80 6.02
N LEU A 444 8.95 -15.52 5.45
CA LEU A 444 8.16 -16.49 6.19
C LEU A 444 9.00 -17.66 6.71
N ARG A 445 10.08 -18.03 6.00
CA ARG A 445 10.97 -19.12 6.41
C ARG A 445 11.89 -18.72 7.56
N ASP A 446 12.54 -17.56 7.43
CA ASP A 446 13.74 -17.23 8.21
C ASP A 446 13.57 -16.07 9.19
N TYR A 447 12.58 -15.19 8.98
CA TYR A 447 12.48 -13.92 9.70
C TYR A 447 11.14 -13.74 10.42
N PHE A 448 10.06 -14.34 9.93
CA PHE A 448 8.74 -14.31 10.59
C PHE A 448 8.61 -15.47 11.57
N THR A 449 9.40 -15.42 12.64
CA THR A 449 9.66 -16.54 13.52
C THR A 449 9.61 -16.16 14.99
N ILE A 450 9.54 -17.17 15.88
CA ILE A 450 9.65 -17.04 17.33
C ILE A 450 10.84 -17.81 17.88
N PRO A 451 11.47 -17.33 18.96
CA PRO A 451 12.57 -18.05 19.60
C PRO A 451 12.10 -19.32 20.35
N ASP A 452 13.05 -20.22 20.65
CA ASP A 452 12.78 -21.50 21.33
C ASP A 452 12.06 -21.35 22.68
N HIS A 453 12.36 -20.30 23.46
CA HIS A 453 11.68 -20.06 24.74
C HIS A 453 10.18 -19.75 24.53
N ALA A 454 9.87 -18.89 23.55
CA ALA A 454 8.50 -18.54 23.21
C ALA A 454 7.69 -19.72 22.67
N ARG A 455 8.32 -20.65 21.93
CA ARG A 455 7.65 -21.91 21.55
C ARG A 455 7.12 -22.68 22.76
N ASN A 456 7.85 -22.67 23.89
CA ASN A 456 7.51 -23.46 25.07
C ASN A 456 6.63 -22.72 26.10
N GLU A 457 6.71 -21.39 26.10
CA GLU A 457 6.04 -20.51 27.06
C GLU A 457 4.77 -19.88 26.48
N ASN A 458 4.78 -19.44 25.22
CA ASN A 458 3.63 -18.83 24.58
C ASN A 458 2.53 -19.89 24.35
N PRO A 459 1.32 -19.72 24.91
CA PRO A 459 0.26 -20.73 24.82
C PRO A 459 -0.13 -21.11 23.39
N ILE A 460 -0.09 -20.16 22.45
CA ILE A 460 -0.48 -20.38 21.05
C ILE A 460 0.52 -21.32 20.39
N PHE A 461 1.80 -21.00 20.46
CA PHE A 461 2.85 -21.75 19.77
C PHE A 461 3.22 -23.05 20.49
N LYS A 462 3.08 -23.09 21.82
CA LYS A 462 3.21 -24.33 22.59
C LYS A 462 2.19 -25.37 22.17
N ALA A 463 0.93 -24.95 22.02
CA ALA A 463 -0.12 -25.82 21.51
C ALA A 463 0.05 -26.11 20.01
N GLY A 464 0.42 -25.10 19.22
CA GLY A 464 0.63 -25.19 17.78
C GLY A 464 1.71 -26.21 17.40
N TYR A 465 2.85 -26.19 18.09
CA TYR A 465 4.01 -27.05 17.83
C TYR A 465 4.11 -28.27 18.75
N GLN A 466 3.03 -28.63 19.45
CA GLN A 466 3.03 -29.76 20.38
C GLN A 466 3.36 -31.07 19.65
N GLY A 467 4.44 -31.75 20.09
CA GLY A 467 4.88 -33.02 19.51
C GLY A 467 5.55 -32.90 18.13
N ILE A 468 5.86 -31.68 17.69
CA ILE A 468 6.50 -31.42 16.39
C ILE A 468 7.94 -30.98 16.66
N ASP A 469 8.91 -31.83 16.36
CA ASP A 469 10.33 -31.47 16.46
C ASP A 469 11.03 -31.81 15.14
N THR A 470 10.78 -30.97 14.14
CA THR A 470 11.30 -31.12 12.78
C THR A 470 12.08 -29.88 12.37
N ALA A 471 13.17 -30.08 11.63
CA ALA A 471 13.93 -28.99 11.03
C ALA A 471 13.14 -28.21 9.96
N GLN A 472 12.03 -28.76 9.45
CA GLN A 472 11.21 -28.13 8.41
C GLN A 472 10.69 -26.74 8.80
N TYR A 473 10.29 -26.56 10.06
CA TYR A 473 9.70 -25.30 10.56
C TYR A 473 10.70 -24.41 11.29
N ARG A 474 11.99 -24.76 11.24
CA ARG A 474 13.06 -23.94 11.79
C ARG A 474 13.63 -23.03 10.70
N SER A 475 13.86 -21.79 11.09
CA SER A 475 14.60 -20.80 10.32
C SER A 475 15.96 -21.32 9.94
N LYS A 476 16.39 -21.06 8.70
CA LYS A 476 17.75 -21.34 8.27
C LYS A 476 18.75 -20.28 8.73
N PHE A 477 18.27 -19.15 9.24
CA PHE A 477 19.08 -18.04 9.68
C PHE A 477 19.50 -18.17 11.15
N ASP A 478 18.53 -18.39 12.04
CA ASP A 478 18.74 -18.37 13.50
C ASP A 478 18.17 -19.60 14.23
N GLY A 479 17.55 -20.54 13.51
CA GLY A 479 16.95 -21.75 14.09
C GLY A 479 15.60 -21.53 14.80
N ASN A 480 15.05 -20.31 14.76
CA ASN A 480 13.76 -19.95 15.34
C ASN A 480 12.58 -20.62 14.61
N TRP A 481 11.42 -20.67 15.25
CA TRP A 481 10.23 -21.39 14.75
C TRP A 481 9.33 -20.48 13.94
N GLN A 482 8.90 -20.93 12.76
CA GLN A 482 8.03 -20.13 11.88
C GLN A 482 6.69 -19.76 12.56
N ILE A 483 6.24 -18.52 12.40
CA ILE A 483 4.90 -18.11 12.84
C ILE A 483 3.86 -18.61 11.85
N ILE A 484 4.08 -18.44 10.54
CA ILE A 484 3.29 -19.06 9.47
C ILE A 484 4.07 -20.26 8.95
N PRO A 485 3.68 -21.51 9.29
CA PRO A 485 4.41 -22.69 8.87
C PRO A 485 4.36 -22.89 7.36
N ILE A 486 5.53 -23.02 6.73
CA ILE A 486 5.61 -23.34 5.30
C ILE A 486 5.46 -24.85 5.11
N VAL A 487 4.47 -25.23 4.31
CA VAL A 487 4.15 -26.64 4.01
C VAL A 487 4.41 -26.94 2.53
N GLY A 488 4.71 -28.21 2.23
CA GLY A 488 5.07 -28.65 0.89
C GLY A 488 6.51 -28.32 0.49
N GLU A 489 6.87 -28.66 -0.74
CA GLU A 489 8.16 -28.31 -1.32
C GLU A 489 8.11 -26.90 -1.89
N VAL A 490 8.92 -25.99 -1.35
CA VAL A 490 9.02 -24.61 -1.83
C VAL A 490 10.38 -24.40 -2.46
N ASP A 491 10.39 -23.95 -3.72
CA ASP A 491 11.59 -23.44 -4.36
C ASP A 491 11.90 -22.03 -3.86
N TYR A 492 13.05 -21.91 -3.18
CA TYR A 492 13.61 -20.67 -2.65
C TYR A 492 14.64 -20.04 -3.58
N THR A 493 14.81 -20.53 -4.81
CA THR A 493 15.63 -19.86 -5.81
C THR A 493 14.87 -18.67 -6.40
N PHE A 494 15.59 -17.57 -6.66
CA PHE A 494 14.99 -16.46 -7.39
C PHE A 494 14.83 -16.87 -8.87
N PRO A 495 13.65 -16.70 -9.48
CA PRO A 495 13.43 -17.16 -10.85
C PRO A 495 14.37 -16.46 -11.83
N GLN A 496 14.85 -17.21 -12.83
CA GLN A 496 15.61 -16.62 -13.93
C GLN A 496 14.66 -15.87 -14.86
N LEU A 497 14.83 -14.55 -14.94
CA LEU A 497 14.04 -13.68 -15.80
C LEU A 497 14.85 -13.34 -17.05
N ALA A 498 14.37 -13.79 -18.20
CA ALA A 498 15.00 -13.49 -19.49
C ALA A 498 14.57 -12.09 -19.97
N PHE A 499 15.25 -11.05 -19.48
CA PHE A 499 14.98 -9.68 -19.93
C PHE A 499 15.48 -9.44 -21.36
N SER A 500 14.83 -8.48 -22.04
CA SER A 500 15.15 -8.03 -23.40
C SER A 500 16.62 -7.60 -23.59
N SER A 501 17.29 -7.22 -22.51
CA SER A 501 18.71 -6.87 -22.49
C SER A 501 19.67 -8.07 -22.57
N GLY A 502 19.18 -9.28 -22.29
CA GLY A 502 19.98 -10.50 -22.11
C GLY A 502 20.72 -10.58 -20.76
N SER A 503 20.45 -9.65 -19.84
CA SER A 503 20.99 -9.67 -18.46
C SER A 503 19.94 -10.15 -17.45
N ASN A 504 20.38 -10.50 -16.23
CA ASN A 504 19.50 -10.85 -15.10
C ASN A 504 18.98 -9.62 -14.32
N TRP A 505 19.25 -8.42 -14.83
CA TRP A 505 18.75 -7.13 -14.34
C TRP A 505 18.07 -6.42 -15.51
N PRO A 506 16.88 -5.82 -15.35
CA PRO A 506 16.13 -5.28 -16.48
C PRO A 506 16.71 -3.92 -16.90
N VAL A 507 17.77 -3.93 -17.70
CA VAL A 507 18.39 -2.71 -18.23
C VAL A 507 17.77 -2.27 -19.55
N GLN A 508 17.78 -0.97 -19.80
CA GLN A 508 17.25 -0.37 -21.02
C GLN A 508 18.35 0.32 -21.81
N ASN A 509 18.19 0.38 -23.13
CA ASN A 509 19.03 1.24 -23.96
C ASN A 509 18.54 2.70 -23.86
N TRP A 510 19.45 3.66 -23.89
CA TRP A 510 19.07 5.08 -23.85
C TRP A 510 18.18 5.49 -25.03
N GLU A 511 18.30 4.83 -26.18
CA GLU A 511 17.42 5.02 -27.34
C GLU A 511 15.95 4.71 -27.00
N ALA A 512 15.71 3.69 -26.17
CA ALA A 512 14.37 3.28 -25.76
C ALA A 512 13.69 4.33 -24.84
N VAL A 513 14.47 5.16 -24.15
CA VAL A 513 13.98 6.23 -23.26
C VAL A 513 13.95 7.58 -23.99
N SER A 514 14.99 7.89 -24.77
CA SER A 514 15.09 9.16 -25.49
C SER A 514 14.02 9.32 -26.59
N LYS A 515 13.44 8.21 -27.09
CA LYS A 515 12.29 8.22 -28.00
C LYS A 515 11.11 9.06 -27.48
N TYR A 516 10.92 9.14 -26.16
CA TYR A 516 9.83 9.89 -25.53
C TYR A 516 10.00 11.41 -25.65
N SER A 517 11.16 11.93 -26.08
CA SER A 517 11.41 13.38 -26.18
C SER A 517 10.35 14.12 -26.99
N GLY A 518 9.89 13.53 -28.09
CA GLY A 518 8.86 14.12 -28.95
C GLY A 518 7.51 14.23 -28.23
N VAL A 519 7.06 13.14 -27.61
CA VAL A 519 5.79 13.07 -26.88
C VAL A 519 5.82 13.98 -25.65
N LEU A 520 6.91 13.94 -24.88
CA LEU A 520 7.13 14.79 -23.71
C LEU A 520 7.07 16.28 -24.05
N LYS A 521 7.73 16.71 -25.14
CA LYS A 521 7.64 18.10 -25.62
C LYS A 521 6.21 18.50 -25.95
N ARG A 522 5.42 17.60 -26.56
CA ARG A 522 4.01 17.84 -26.86
C ARG A 522 3.16 17.91 -25.59
N ARG A 523 3.42 17.05 -24.60
CA ARG A 523 2.76 17.09 -23.29
C ARG A 523 3.01 18.40 -22.56
N VAL A 524 4.30 18.75 -22.37
CA VAL A 524 4.69 20.00 -21.72
C VAL A 524 4.06 21.21 -22.41
N GLN A 525 4.06 21.23 -23.74
CA GLN A 525 3.40 22.31 -24.48
C GLN A 525 1.89 22.35 -24.21
N ALA A 526 1.21 21.20 -24.24
CA ALA A 526 -0.23 21.13 -23.98
C ALA A 526 -0.57 21.59 -22.55
N LEU A 527 0.23 21.23 -21.55
CA LEU A 527 0.08 21.70 -20.18
C LEU A 527 0.19 23.24 -20.13
N ILE A 528 1.26 23.81 -20.65
CA ILE A 528 1.47 25.27 -20.62
C ILE A 528 0.33 26.03 -21.32
N LEU A 529 -0.16 25.53 -22.46
CA LEU A 529 -1.21 26.19 -23.24
C LEU A 529 -2.61 26.12 -22.60
N ASN A 530 -2.82 25.22 -21.64
CA ASN A 530 -4.13 24.98 -21.01
C ASN A 530 -4.10 25.19 -19.48
N LEU A 531 -2.96 25.54 -18.88
CA LEU A 531 -2.83 25.80 -17.44
C LEU A 531 -3.56 27.08 -17.00
N VAL A 532 -3.66 28.07 -17.88
CA VAL A 532 -4.35 29.35 -17.63
C VAL A 532 -5.27 29.66 -18.81
N LYS A 533 -6.40 30.32 -18.53
CA LYS A 533 -7.28 30.83 -19.58
C LYS A 533 -6.63 32.03 -20.27
N TYR A 534 -6.06 31.80 -21.45
CA TYR A 534 -5.47 32.85 -22.28
C TYR A 534 -6.48 33.37 -23.30
N LYS A 535 -6.48 34.69 -23.57
CA LYS A 535 -7.15 35.24 -24.77
C LYS A 535 -6.52 34.62 -26.03
N ALA A 536 -7.28 34.47 -27.12
CA ALA A 536 -6.80 33.81 -28.35
C ALA A 536 -5.44 34.36 -28.86
N VAL A 537 -5.24 35.68 -28.81
CA VAL A 537 -3.99 36.35 -29.19
C VAL A 537 -2.83 35.98 -28.25
N GLN A 538 -3.08 35.92 -26.94
CA GLN A 538 -2.07 35.48 -25.97
C GLN A 538 -1.74 34.01 -26.17
N LYS A 539 -2.74 33.15 -26.42
CA LYS A 539 -2.54 31.72 -26.74
C LYS A 539 -1.69 31.56 -27.99
N PHE A 540 -1.85 32.41 -29.00
CA PHE A 540 -1.03 32.44 -30.22
C PHE A 540 0.44 32.81 -29.96
N PHE A 541 0.72 33.90 -29.22
CA PHE A 541 2.10 34.28 -28.88
C PHE A 541 2.76 33.30 -27.89
N LEU A 542 2.02 32.80 -26.91
CA LEU A 542 2.49 31.75 -26.00
C LEU A 542 2.76 30.46 -26.78
N TRP A 543 1.93 30.11 -27.76
CA TRP A 543 2.17 28.97 -28.65
C TRP A 543 3.46 29.14 -29.45
N ILE A 544 3.76 30.32 -29.98
CA ILE A 544 5.04 30.58 -30.66
C ILE A 544 6.24 30.45 -29.70
N GLY A 545 6.18 31.10 -28.52
CA GLY A 545 7.27 31.06 -27.53
C GLY A 545 7.49 29.69 -26.89
N THR A 546 6.40 28.94 -26.64
CA THR A 546 6.44 27.58 -26.08
C THR A 546 6.86 26.54 -27.10
N ARG A 547 6.61 26.75 -28.40
CA ARG A 547 6.97 25.82 -29.48
C ARG A 547 8.49 25.73 -29.70
N ILE A 548 9.28 26.72 -29.30
CA ILE A 548 10.72 26.76 -29.65
C ILE A 548 11.64 26.63 -28.42
N LEU A 549 11.41 27.36 -27.33
CA LEU A 549 12.40 27.42 -26.22
C LEU A 549 11.96 26.66 -24.97
N LEU A 550 10.82 27.01 -24.37
CA LEU A 550 10.46 26.55 -23.02
C LEU A 550 10.19 25.04 -22.94
N ARG A 551 9.42 24.47 -23.90
CA ARG A 551 9.13 23.02 -23.92
C ARG A 551 10.39 22.17 -24.14
N GLY A 552 11.32 22.68 -24.95
CA GLY A 552 12.57 21.98 -25.27
C GLY A 552 13.50 21.93 -24.06
N MET A 553 13.61 23.04 -23.34
CA MET A 553 14.40 23.13 -22.10
C MET A 553 13.85 22.20 -21.00
N ILE A 554 12.54 22.27 -20.73
CA ILE A 554 11.90 21.42 -19.69
C ILE A 554 12.03 19.94 -20.06
N ALA A 555 11.68 19.55 -21.29
CA ALA A 555 11.80 18.16 -21.72
C ALA A 555 13.24 17.64 -21.67
N LYS A 556 14.23 18.48 -22.03
CA LYS A 556 15.65 18.11 -21.94
C LYS A 556 16.09 17.95 -20.49
N ALA A 557 15.68 18.84 -19.59
CA ALA A 557 15.98 18.73 -18.17
C ALA A 557 15.39 17.45 -17.57
N MET A 558 14.10 17.16 -17.84
CA MET A 558 13.44 15.94 -17.39
C MET A 558 14.13 14.67 -17.92
N LEU A 559 14.47 14.63 -19.22
CA LEU A 559 15.20 13.50 -19.79
C LEU A 559 16.61 13.36 -19.20
N SER A 560 17.29 14.46 -18.89
CA SER A 560 18.58 14.41 -18.20
C SER A 560 18.44 13.78 -16.82
N THR A 561 17.46 14.23 -16.03
CA THR A 561 17.16 13.65 -14.72
C THR A 561 16.80 12.17 -14.83
N ILE A 562 16.02 11.78 -15.85
CA ILE A 562 15.72 10.37 -16.11
C ILE A 562 16.99 9.58 -16.41
N LYS A 563 17.87 10.10 -17.26
CA LYS A 563 19.15 9.46 -17.57
C LYS A 563 20.01 9.27 -16.32
N ASP A 564 20.15 10.33 -15.52
CA ASP A 564 20.99 10.33 -14.32
C ASP A 564 20.47 9.33 -13.28
N GLU A 565 19.15 9.28 -13.06
CA GLU A 565 18.51 8.34 -12.15
C GLU A 565 18.61 6.89 -12.64
N LEU A 566 18.33 6.62 -13.91
CA LEU A 566 18.48 5.26 -14.42
C LEU A 566 19.94 4.78 -14.38
N ASN A 567 20.92 5.65 -14.66
CA ASN A 567 22.34 5.32 -14.47
C ASN A 567 22.65 5.02 -13.00
N ARG A 568 22.14 5.83 -12.07
CA ARG A 568 22.32 5.65 -10.63
C ARG A 568 21.74 4.32 -10.13
N TRP A 569 20.67 3.81 -10.75
CA TRP A 569 20.06 2.50 -10.49
C TRP A 569 20.58 1.36 -11.39
N GLN A 570 21.58 1.63 -12.23
CA GLN A 570 22.12 0.66 -13.19
C GLN A 570 21.04 0.06 -14.11
N LEU A 571 20.04 0.86 -14.49
CA LEU A 571 18.94 0.49 -15.38
C LEU A 571 19.19 0.95 -16.83
N LEU A 572 20.35 1.53 -17.12
CA LEU A 572 20.80 1.83 -18.48
C LEU A 572 22.01 0.96 -18.83
N LYS A 573 22.04 0.51 -20.08
CA LYS A 573 23.18 -0.18 -20.69
C LYS A 573 24.23 0.78 -21.24
#